data_AF-A0A964Q368-F1
#
_entry.id   AF-A0A964Q368-F1
#
_cell.length_a   1.000
_cell.length_b   1.000
_cell.length_c   1.000
_cell.angle_alpha   90.00
_cell.angle_beta   90.00
_cell.angle_gamma   90.00
#
_symmetry.space_group_name_H-M   'P 1'
#
loop_
_entity.id
_entity.type
_entity.pdbx_description
1 polymer ?
#
loop_
_entity_poly.entity_id
_entity_poly.type
_entity_poly.pdbx_seq_one_letter_code
_entity_poly.pdbx_strand_id
1 'polypeptide(L)'
;MRDLPVLGVVRAGHLKELFTFSNATDSRSLPFFERPLIFDAIEDADSFSNGISATNQFFDNRLNLLLGFYRTGTRTGAFDVGNGRYAFDQRICYFPLLDQDNQRWMVFGASGSVRTLPYDTFETANGLTFLPNITFFSRPLVRTGSGVSSPRIISTPMLFSDSGQGIFGLSAQGALGPWTFGGEYLASCLRSAYLNSLPGYGTINGRPIQSVGPLFYRRVLCASFALSHTWRPSTRGRG
;
A
#
# COMPACT_ATOMS: atom_id res chain seq x y z
N MET A 1 9.25 -0.14 -21.13
CA MET A 1 8.88 -0.76 -22.42
C MET A 1 7.36 -0.81 -22.52
N ARG A 2 6.78 -0.59 -23.70
CA ARG A 2 5.33 -0.67 -23.96
C ARG A 2 5.05 -1.76 -25.00
N ASP A 3 3.80 -2.23 -25.03
CA ASP A 3 3.27 -3.17 -26.03
C ASP A 3 3.98 -4.54 -26.07
N LEU A 4 4.41 -5.03 -24.92
CA LEU A 4 4.91 -6.41 -24.80
C LEU A 4 3.73 -7.39 -24.87
N PRO A 5 3.84 -8.47 -25.67
CA PRO A 5 2.82 -9.51 -25.66
C PRO A 5 2.70 -10.05 -24.23
N VAL A 6 1.46 -10.15 -23.73
CA VAL A 6 1.09 -10.61 -22.38
C VAL A 6 1.47 -9.67 -21.22
N LEU A 7 2.63 -9.01 -21.24
CA LEU A 7 3.06 -8.13 -20.14
C LEU A 7 2.60 -6.67 -20.29
N GLY A 8 2.17 -6.26 -21.48
CA GLY A 8 1.70 -4.91 -21.76
C GLY A 8 2.80 -3.87 -21.55
N VAL A 9 2.76 -3.16 -20.43
CA VAL A 9 3.70 -2.10 -20.07
C VAL A 9 4.61 -2.56 -18.95
N VAL A 10 5.92 -2.56 -19.20
CA VAL A 10 6.94 -2.82 -18.19
C VAL A 10 7.65 -1.52 -17.81
N ARG A 11 7.75 -1.25 -16.50
CA ARG A 11 8.43 -0.10 -15.91
C ARG A 11 9.53 -0.60 -14.97
N ALA A 12 10.65 0.11 -14.93
CA ALA A 12 11.76 -0.18 -14.03
C ALA A 12 12.33 1.14 -13.49
N GLY A 13 12.84 1.12 -12.25
CA GLY A 13 13.40 2.30 -11.57
C GLY A 13 12.72 2.57 -10.23
N HIS A 14 12.68 3.84 -9.83
CA HIS A 14 11.94 4.29 -8.64
C HIS A 14 10.47 4.55 -9.02
N LEU A 15 9.59 3.61 -8.69
CA LEU A 15 8.18 3.67 -9.07
C LEU A 15 7.26 3.52 -7.86
N LYS A 16 6.05 4.04 -8.03
CA LYS A 16 4.96 3.89 -7.09
C LYS A 16 4.47 2.43 -7.09
N GLU A 17 4.35 1.82 -5.92
CA GLU A 17 3.74 0.49 -5.77
C GLU A 17 2.22 0.63 -5.90
N LEU A 18 1.62 0.23 -7.04
CA LEU A 18 0.20 0.45 -7.31
C LEU A 18 -0.69 -0.63 -6.66
N PHE A 19 -0.50 -0.87 -5.36
CA PHE A 19 -1.10 -1.97 -4.62
C PHE A 19 -2.58 -1.72 -4.26
N THR A 20 -2.93 -0.51 -3.84
CA THR A 20 -4.31 -0.12 -3.50
C THR A 20 -4.93 0.79 -4.55
N PHE A 21 -6.25 0.94 -4.50
CA PHE A 21 -6.94 1.96 -5.30
C PHE A 21 -6.50 3.37 -4.89
N SER A 22 -6.40 3.63 -3.58
CA SER A 22 -6.00 4.94 -3.06
C SER A 22 -4.56 5.33 -3.45
N ASN A 23 -3.64 4.37 -3.49
CA ASN A 23 -2.27 4.61 -3.97
C ASN A 23 -2.17 4.55 -5.49
N ALA A 24 -3.04 3.84 -6.20
CA ALA A 24 -3.02 3.90 -7.66
C ALA A 24 -3.59 5.21 -8.23
N THR A 25 -4.47 5.87 -7.47
CA THR A 25 -5.03 7.18 -7.84
C THR A 25 -3.94 8.26 -7.81
N ASP A 26 -4.03 9.22 -8.73
CA ASP A 26 -3.16 10.39 -8.71
C ASP A 26 -3.44 11.20 -7.44
N SER A 27 -2.38 11.65 -6.76
CA SER A 27 -2.50 12.48 -5.57
C SER A 27 -3.23 13.80 -5.87
N ARG A 28 -3.27 14.25 -7.13
CA ARG A 28 -4.02 15.44 -7.56
C ARG A 28 -5.52 15.20 -7.73
N SER A 29 -5.96 13.96 -7.83
CA SER A 29 -7.36 13.59 -8.10
C SER A 29 -8.02 12.86 -6.94
N LEU A 30 -7.46 12.97 -5.73
CA LEU A 30 -8.08 12.41 -4.54
C LEU A 30 -9.31 13.26 -4.15
N PRO A 31 -10.44 12.63 -3.79
CA PRO A 31 -11.62 13.37 -3.34
C PRO A 31 -11.44 14.00 -1.95
N PHE A 32 -10.44 13.55 -1.19
CA PHE A 32 -10.10 14.07 0.13
C PHE A 32 -8.71 14.72 0.10
N PHE A 33 -8.47 15.65 1.03
CA PHE A 33 -7.18 16.33 1.17
C PHE A 33 -6.02 15.39 1.54
N GLU A 34 -6.32 14.24 2.14
CA GLU A 34 -5.36 13.22 2.52
C GLU A 34 -5.80 11.82 2.08
N ARG A 35 -4.82 10.93 1.92
CA ARG A 35 -5.10 9.52 1.70
C ARG A 35 -5.69 8.88 2.96
N PRO A 36 -6.47 7.79 2.80
CA PRO A 36 -7.17 7.19 3.93
C PRO A 36 -6.24 6.65 5.01
N LEU A 37 -6.72 6.54 6.24
CA LEU A 37 -5.99 6.02 7.41
C LEU A 37 -5.32 4.66 7.17
N ILE A 38 -5.89 3.84 6.28
CA ILE A 38 -5.36 2.52 5.94
C ILE A 38 -4.05 2.60 5.14
N PHE A 39 -3.89 3.67 4.35
CA PHE A 39 -2.66 3.96 3.63
C PHE A 39 -1.52 4.16 4.62
N ASP A 40 -1.73 5.00 5.64
CA ASP A 40 -0.73 5.22 6.70
C ASP A 40 -0.32 3.95 7.42
N ALA A 41 -1.28 3.10 7.74
CA ALA A 41 -1.03 1.90 8.53
C ALA A 41 -0.23 0.84 7.79
N ILE A 42 -0.47 0.65 6.49
CA ILE A 42 0.00 -0.54 5.76
C ILE A 42 0.87 -0.19 4.56
N GLU A 43 0.68 0.96 3.90
CA GLU A 43 1.23 1.21 2.56
C GLU A 43 2.18 2.42 2.48
N ASP A 44 2.03 3.40 3.38
CA ASP A 44 2.74 4.68 3.30
C ASP A 44 4.27 4.50 3.25
N ALA A 45 4.80 3.58 4.06
CA ALA A 45 6.23 3.25 4.10
C ALA A 45 6.81 2.82 2.74
N ASP A 46 6.01 2.14 1.93
CA ASP A 46 6.43 1.50 0.68
C ASP A 46 5.72 2.08 -0.55
N SER A 47 5.12 3.26 -0.41
CA SER A 47 4.38 3.90 -1.50
C SER A 47 5.22 4.17 -2.76
N PHE A 48 6.54 4.29 -2.61
CA PHE A 48 7.51 4.38 -3.70
C PHE A 48 8.72 3.49 -3.40
N SER A 49 9.02 2.62 -4.36
CA SER A 49 10.10 1.65 -4.23
C SER A 49 10.87 1.48 -5.53
N ASN A 50 12.14 1.14 -5.41
CA ASN A 50 12.97 0.74 -6.53
C ASN A 50 12.59 -0.67 -6.98
N GLY A 51 12.18 -0.85 -8.22
CA GLY A 51 11.73 -2.16 -8.67
C GLY A 51 11.42 -2.24 -10.15
N ILE A 52 10.75 -3.32 -10.51
CA ILE A 52 10.24 -3.58 -11.85
C ILE A 52 8.77 -3.93 -11.72
N SER A 53 7.92 -3.32 -12.52
CA SER A 53 6.50 -3.65 -12.59
C SER A 53 6.05 -3.88 -14.02
N ALA A 54 5.08 -4.78 -14.17
CA ALA A 54 4.39 -5.07 -15.41
C ALA A 54 2.90 -4.79 -15.21
N THR A 55 2.26 -4.20 -16.20
CA THR A 55 0.82 -3.94 -16.18
C THR A 55 0.24 -4.22 -17.54
N ASN A 56 -0.85 -4.99 -17.58
CA ASN A 56 -1.56 -5.26 -18.82
C ASN A 56 -3.07 -5.09 -18.65
N GLN A 57 -3.74 -4.85 -19.78
CA GLN A 57 -5.19 -4.77 -19.89
C GLN A 57 -5.68 -5.86 -20.84
N PHE A 58 -6.77 -6.52 -20.47
CA PHE A 58 -7.38 -7.61 -21.22
C PHE A 58 -8.88 -7.34 -21.38
N PHE A 59 -9.50 -8.03 -22.34
CA PHE A 59 -10.95 -7.99 -22.61
C PHE A 59 -11.47 -6.56 -22.82
N ASP A 60 -10.86 -5.83 -23.76
CA ASP A 60 -11.23 -4.44 -24.08
C ASP A 60 -11.23 -3.53 -22.84
N ASN A 61 -10.13 -3.58 -22.09
CA ASN A 61 -9.88 -2.81 -20.87
C ASN A 61 -10.79 -3.14 -19.69
N ARG A 62 -11.52 -4.26 -19.75
CA ARG A 62 -12.36 -4.72 -18.63
C ARG A 62 -11.58 -5.40 -17.53
N LEU A 63 -10.39 -5.91 -17.80
CA LEU A 63 -9.53 -6.51 -16.79
C LEU A 63 -8.16 -5.85 -16.82
N ASN A 64 -7.70 -5.35 -15.68
CA ASN A 64 -6.35 -4.84 -15.50
C ASN A 64 -5.60 -5.78 -14.55
N LEU A 65 -4.40 -6.17 -14.94
CA LEU A 65 -3.49 -6.94 -14.10
C LEU A 65 -2.21 -6.15 -13.91
N LEU A 66 -1.72 -6.12 -12.68
CA LEU A 66 -0.45 -5.56 -12.30
C LEU A 66 0.34 -6.58 -11.48
N LEU A 67 1.61 -6.72 -11.83
CA LEU A 67 2.60 -7.51 -11.09
C LEU A 67 3.82 -6.62 -10.85
N GLY A 68 4.43 -6.70 -9.68
CA GLY A 68 5.61 -5.91 -9.37
C GLY A 68 6.53 -6.60 -8.38
N PHE A 69 7.82 -6.46 -8.62
CA PHE A 69 8.88 -6.87 -7.70
C PHE A 69 9.68 -5.63 -7.30
N TYR A 70 9.75 -5.40 -6.00
CA TYR A 70 10.26 -4.15 -5.45
C TYR A 70 11.27 -4.40 -4.36
N ARG A 71 12.20 -3.45 -4.22
CA ARG A 71 13.04 -3.26 -3.06
C ARG A 71 12.45 -2.14 -2.20
N THR A 72 11.85 -2.54 -1.07
CA THR A 72 11.09 -1.67 -0.17
C THR A 72 11.99 -0.78 0.69
N GLY A 73 11.41 0.21 1.36
CA GLY A 73 12.15 1.16 2.19
C GLY A 73 13.06 2.13 1.42
N THR A 74 12.80 2.33 0.12
CA THR A 74 13.54 3.30 -0.73
C THR A 74 12.75 4.60 -0.98
N ARG A 75 11.67 4.82 -0.21
CA ARG A 75 10.70 5.92 -0.39
C ARG A 75 11.30 7.32 -0.51
N THR A 76 12.37 7.62 0.24
CA THR A 76 13.00 8.95 0.23
C THR A 76 14.01 9.13 -0.91
N GLY A 77 14.16 8.14 -1.80
CA GLY A 77 15.24 8.11 -2.79
C GLY A 77 16.64 7.96 -2.17
N ALA A 78 16.71 7.69 -0.86
CA ALA A 78 17.98 7.45 -0.17
C ALA A 78 18.56 6.09 -0.58
N PHE A 79 19.87 6.06 -0.82
CA PHE A 79 20.61 4.83 -1.08
C PHE A 79 20.81 4.07 0.23
N ASP A 80 19.95 3.09 0.47
CA ASP A 80 20.17 2.08 1.49
C ASP A 80 20.82 0.84 0.86
N VAL A 81 21.91 0.35 1.44
CA VAL A 81 22.66 -0.85 1.00
C VAL A 81 22.33 -2.09 1.85
N GLY A 82 21.33 -2.00 2.73
CA GLY A 82 20.85 -3.12 3.54
C GLY A 82 20.21 -4.26 2.75
N ASN A 83 20.47 -5.49 3.18
CA ASN A 83 19.87 -6.72 2.64
C ASN A 83 18.48 -6.98 3.27
N GLY A 84 17.58 -7.68 2.58
CA GLY A 84 16.32 -8.16 3.19
C GLY A 84 15.10 -7.22 3.14
N ARG A 85 15.01 -6.33 2.14
CA ARG A 85 13.80 -5.50 1.90
C ARG A 85 13.25 -5.73 0.50
N TYR A 86 12.38 -6.72 0.36
CA TYR A 86 11.78 -7.09 -0.91
C TYR A 86 10.26 -7.23 -0.77
N ALA A 87 9.55 -6.85 -1.82
CA ALA A 87 8.12 -7.07 -1.96
C ALA A 87 7.81 -7.67 -3.32
N PHE A 88 6.86 -8.60 -3.33
CA PHE A 88 6.16 -9.01 -4.53
C PHE A 88 4.70 -8.60 -4.40
N ASP A 89 4.25 -7.75 -5.31
CA ASP A 89 2.90 -7.23 -5.35
C ASP A 89 2.17 -7.76 -6.59
N GLN A 90 0.90 -8.06 -6.37
CA GLN A 90 -0.05 -8.38 -7.42
C GLN A 90 -1.34 -7.62 -7.18
N ARG A 91 -1.93 -7.12 -8.27
CA ARG A 91 -3.24 -6.47 -8.25
C ARG A 91 -4.01 -6.80 -9.50
N ILE A 92 -5.28 -7.11 -9.32
CA ILE A 92 -6.23 -7.33 -10.40
C ILE A 92 -7.41 -6.38 -10.21
N CYS A 93 -7.88 -5.77 -11.29
CA CYS A 93 -9.06 -4.92 -11.29
C CYS A 93 -9.99 -5.32 -12.43
N TYR A 94 -11.25 -5.55 -12.13
CA TYR A 94 -12.27 -5.95 -13.07
C TYR A 94 -13.35 -4.88 -13.18
N PHE A 95 -13.69 -4.48 -14.41
CA PHE A 95 -14.66 -3.46 -14.75
C PHE A 95 -15.89 -4.11 -15.42
N PRO A 96 -16.89 -4.56 -14.64
CA PRO A 96 -18.12 -5.10 -15.22
C PRO A 96 -18.90 -4.05 -16.01
N LEU A 97 -18.85 -2.80 -15.55
CA LEU A 97 -19.44 -1.64 -16.20
C LEU A 97 -18.33 -0.63 -16.49
N LEU A 98 -18.16 -0.27 -17.76
CA LEU A 98 -17.18 0.71 -18.20
C LEU A 98 -17.78 1.56 -19.32
N ASP A 99 -18.39 2.67 -18.94
CA ASP A 99 -18.88 3.72 -19.84
C ASP A 99 -18.34 5.06 -19.32
N GLN A 100 -17.21 5.45 -19.90
CA GLN A 100 -16.50 6.66 -19.49
C GLN A 100 -17.24 7.93 -19.94
N ASP A 101 -17.90 7.88 -21.10
CA ASP A 101 -18.58 9.04 -21.71
C ASP A 101 -19.77 9.50 -20.86
N ASN A 102 -20.51 8.56 -20.28
CA ASN A 102 -21.63 8.88 -19.39
C ASN A 102 -21.26 8.90 -17.91
N GLN A 103 -19.97 8.76 -17.56
CA GLN A 103 -19.49 8.64 -16.18
C GLN A 103 -20.18 7.50 -15.42
N ARG A 104 -20.35 6.35 -16.08
CA ARG A 104 -20.98 5.15 -15.54
C ARG A 104 -19.98 4.02 -15.55
N TRP A 105 -19.34 3.80 -14.42
CA TRP A 105 -18.34 2.75 -14.31
C TRP A 105 -18.38 2.10 -12.94
N MET A 106 -17.93 0.85 -12.89
CA MET A 106 -17.74 0.12 -11.65
C MET A 106 -16.47 -0.70 -11.79
N VAL A 107 -15.68 -0.76 -10.72
CA VAL A 107 -14.46 -1.54 -10.64
C VAL A 107 -14.44 -2.33 -9.33
N PHE A 108 -14.08 -3.60 -9.45
CA PHE A 108 -13.72 -4.45 -8.33
C PHE A 108 -12.24 -4.73 -8.38
N GLY A 109 -11.52 -4.40 -7.32
CA GLY A 109 -10.10 -4.66 -7.16
C GLY A 109 -9.85 -5.74 -6.13
N ALA A 110 -8.84 -6.57 -6.40
CA ALA A 110 -8.21 -7.41 -5.39
C ALA A 110 -6.70 -7.26 -5.51
N SER A 111 -6.01 -7.25 -4.38
CA SER A 111 -4.55 -7.15 -4.33
C SER A 111 -3.96 -8.08 -3.29
N GLY A 112 -2.76 -8.55 -3.56
CA GLY A 112 -1.97 -9.39 -2.66
C GLY A 112 -0.52 -8.95 -2.68
N SER A 113 0.12 -8.94 -1.52
CA SER A 113 1.54 -8.61 -1.40
C SER A 113 2.19 -9.53 -0.39
N VAL A 114 3.41 -9.98 -0.70
CA VAL A 114 4.29 -10.67 0.24
C VAL A 114 5.57 -9.88 0.36
N ARG A 115 5.94 -9.55 1.59
CA ARG A 115 7.05 -8.63 1.90
C ARG A 115 7.96 -9.20 2.96
N THR A 116 9.24 -8.94 2.85
CA THR A 116 10.16 -9.10 3.98
C THR A 116 10.03 -7.89 4.90
N LEU A 117 10.21 -8.11 6.20
CA LEU A 117 10.21 -7.01 7.16
C LEU A 117 11.53 -6.24 7.11
N PRO A 118 11.52 -4.92 7.33
CA PRO A 118 12.76 -4.17 7.48
C PRO A 118 13.54 -4.66 8.69
N TYR A 119 14.85 -4.83 8.52
CA TYR A 119 15.78 -5.05 9.60
C TYR A 119 16.21 -3.71 10.18
N ASP A 120 16.06 -3.55 11.49
CA ASP A 120 16.64 -2.43 12.23
C ASP A 120 17.62 -2.95 13.28
N THR A 121 18.50 -2.05 13.73
CA THR A 121 19.53 -2.37 14.72
C THR A 121 18.98 -2.15 16.12
N PHE A 122 19.14 -3.16 16.98
CA PHE A 122 18.74 -3.11 18.38
C PHE A 122 19.89 -3.52 19.28
N GLU A 123 19.99 -2.86 20.43
CA GLU A 123 20.83 -3.32 21.53
C GLU A 123 20.08 -4.42 22.29
N THR A 124 20.67 -5.62 22.35
CA THR A 124 20.15 -6.77 23.06
C THR A 124 21.11 -7.19 24.17
N ALA A 125 20.67 -8.10 25.05
CA ALA A 125 21.56 -8.73 26.03
C ALA A 125 22.81 -9.41 25.40
N ASN A 126 22.76 -9.74 24.10
CA ASN A 126 23.86 -10.37 23.36
C ASN A 126 24.67 -9.35 22.52
N GLY A 127 24.44 -8.05 22.70
CA GLY A 127 25.04 -6.96 21.92
C GLY A 127 24.14 -6.45 20.79
N LEU A 128 24.74 -5.69 19.87
CA LEU A 128 24.02 -5.11 18.73
C LEU A 128 23.56 -6.21 17.77
N THR A 129 22.26 -6.25 17.50
CA THR A 129 21.61 -7.28 16.70
C THR A 129 20.67 -6.64 15.68
N PHE A 130 20.65 -7.19 14.45
CA PHE A 130 19.71 -6.79 13.40
C PHE A 130 18.47 -7.65 13.46
N LEU A 131 17.31 -7.04 13.71
CA LEU A 131 16.05 -7.78 13.85
C LEU A 131 14.99 -7.26 12.86
N PRO A 132 14.25 -8.18 12.22
CA PRO A 132 13.13 -7.83 11.36
C PRO A 132 11.95 -7.37 12.21
N ASN A 133 11.46 -6.16 11.94
CA ASN A 133 10.39 -5.56 12.75
C ASN A 133 9.40 -4.75 11.91
N ILE A 134 8.24 -4.45 12.49
CA ILE A 134 7.21 -3.60 11.89
C ILE A 134 6.37 -2.92 12.96
N THR A 135 5.87 -1.73 12.64
CA THR A 135 4.89 -1.01 13.45
C THR A 135 3.76 -0.51 12.57
N PHE A 136 2.52 -0.80 12.94
CA PHE A 136 1.35 -0.25 12.27
C PHE A 136 0.89 1.00 13.00
N PHE A 137 0.75 2.11 12.29
CA PHE A 137 0.23 3.34 12.89
C PHE A 137 -0.60 4.14 11.90
N SER A 138 -1.48 4.98 12.42
CA SER A 138 -2.24 5.92 11.60
C SER A 138 -2.14 7.31 12.19
N ARG A 139 -2.05 8.32 11.32
CA ARG A 139 -2.15 9.73 11.71
C ARG A 139 -3.54 10.27 11.38
N PRO A 140 -3.97 11.38 12.00
CA PRO A 140 -5.16 12.12 11.58
C PRO A 140 -5.09 12.50 10.10
N LEU A 141 -6.25 12.62 9.43
CA LEU A 141 -6.37 13.11 8.05
C LEU A 141 -6.13 14.63 7.92
N VAL A 142 -5.40 15.20 8.87
CA VAL A 142 -4.98 16.60 8.92
C VAL A 142 -3.47 16.57 9.06
N ARG A 143 -2.76 16.71 7.95
CA ARG A 143 -1.29 16.80 7.94
C ARG A 143 -0.88 18.27 7.92
N THR A 144 -0.62 18.81 9.11
CA THR A 144 -0.20 20.21 9.31
C THR A 144 1.29 20.36 9.62
N GLY A 145 2.11 19.34 9.34
CA GLY A 145 3.57 19.42 9.47
C GLY A 145 4.25 18.12 9.89
N SER A 146 5.43 18.27 10.51
CA SER A 146 6.28 17.17 11.03
C SER A 146 5.56 16.34 12.10
N GLY A 147 6.07 15.15 12.44
CA GLY A 147 5.41 14.18 13.32
C GLY A 147 4.94 14.69 14.69
N VAL A 148 5.49 15.79 15.20
CA VAL A 148 5.02 16.47 16.42
C VAL A 148 3.67 17.18 16.25
N SER A 149 3.33 17.66 15.05
CA SER A 149 2.03 18.27 14.74
C SER A 149 1.00 17.29 14.18
N SER A 150 1.41 16.05 13.88
CA SER A 150 0.52 14.98 13.40
C SER A 150 0.73 13.71 14.24
N PRO A 151 0.18 13.66 15.48
CA PRO A 151 0.40 12.55 16.39
C PRO A 151 -0.20 11.26 15.83
N ARG A 152 0.39 10.11 16.16
CA ARG A 152 -0.17 8.79 15.83
C ARG A 152 -1.42 8.57 16.69
N ILE A 153 -2.60 8.60 16.07
CA ILE A 153 -3.88 8.32 16.75
C ILE A 153 -4.06 6.83 17.05
N ILE A 154 -3.36 5.99 16.31
CA ILE A 154 -3.32 4.55 16.50
C ILE A 154 -1.89 4.13 16.26
N SER A 155 -1.34 3.31 17.15
CA SER A 155 -0.02 2.69 16.98
C SER A 155 -0.05 1.33 17.65
N THR A 156 0.44 0.31 16.97
CA THR A 156 0.83 -0.92 17.64
C THR A 156 2.15 -0.70 18.38
N PRO A 157 2.49 -1.57 19.34
CA PRO A 157 3.89 -1.78 19.70
C PRO A 157 4.70 -2.21 18.47
N MET A 158 6.01 -2.16 18.59
CA MET A 158 6.91 -2.79 17.62
C MET A 158 6.75 -4.30 17.68
N LEU A 159 6.50 -4.90 16.52
CA LEU A 159 6.31 -6.33 16.34
C LEU A 159 7.49 -6.92 15.60
N PHE A 160 7.95 -8.09 16.01
CA PHE A 160 9.04 -8.82 15.37
C PHE A 160 8.51 -10.10 14.71
N SER A 161 9.03 -10.45 13.55
CA SER A 161 8.71 -11.72 12.87
C SER A 161 9.81 -12.09 11.88
N ASP A 162 10.19 -13.36 11.82
CA ASP A 162 11.12 -13.92 10.83
C ASP A 162 10.43 -14.32 9.52
N SER A 163 9.09 -14.41 9.53
CA SER A 163 8.30 -14.97 8.44
C SER A 163 7.85 -13.98 7.35
N GLY A 164 8.19 -12.69 7.52
CA GLY A 164 7.72 -11.62 6.65
C GLY A 164 6.27 -11.19 6.92
N GLN A 165 5.71 -10.43 5.98
CA GLN A 165 4.38 -9.85 6.03
C GLN A 165 3.59 -10.23 4.78
N GLY A 166 2.38 -10.76 4.97
CA GLY A 166 1.40 -10.88 3.89
C GLY A 166 0.40 -9.73 3.97
N ILE A 167 0.03 -9.14 2.85
CA ILE A 167 -0.99 -8.11 2.76
C ILE A 167 -2.01 -8.52 1.71
N PHE A 168 -3.28 -8.31 1.99
CA PHE A 168 -4.39 -8.56 1.09
C PHE A 168 -5.31 -7.35 1.08
N GLY A 169 -5.74 -6.95 -0.12
CA GLY A 169 -6.66 -5.86 -0.34
C GLY A 169 -7.87 -6.27 -1.17
N LEU A 170 -9.03 -5.72 -0.84
CA LEU A 170 -10.23 -5.70 -1.68
C LEU A 170 -10.69 -4.28 -1.86
N SER A 171 -11.14 -3.96 -3.06
CA SER A 171 -11.58 -2.62 -3.40
C SER A 171 -12.83 -2.72 -4.26
N ALA A 172 -13.77 -1.80 -4.05
CA ALA A 172 -14.92 -1.63 -4.94
C ALA A 172 -15.13 -0.13 -5.10
N GLN A 173 -15.11 0.36 -6.33
CA GLN A 173 -15.37 1.77 -6.62
C GLN A 173 -16.31 1.87 -7.81
N GLY A 174 -17.09 2.95 -7.87
CA GLY A 174 -17.98 3.18 -8.99
C GLY A 174 -18.42 4.63 -9.10
N ALA A 175 -18.94 4.95 -10.28
CA ALA A 175 -19.58 6.21 -10.57
C ALA A 175 -20.91 5.99 -11.31
N LEU A 176 -21.87 6.84 -10.98
CA LEU A 176 -23.15 6.95 -11.66
C LEU A 176 -23.43 8.43 -11.94
N GLY A 177 -22.93 8.92 -13.07
CA GLY A 177 -22.97 10.34 -13.40
C GLY A 177 -22.13 11.15 -12.40
N PRO A 178 -22.69 12.19 -11.74
CA PRO A 178 -21.94 13.02 -10.79
C PRO A 178 -21.65 12.33 -9.45
N TRP A 179 -22.22 11.15 -9.21
CA TRP A 179 -22.06 10.42 -7.96
C TRP A 179 -20.93 9.43 -8.07
N THR A 180 -19.99 9.50 -7.12
CA THR A 180 -18.93 8.50 -6.96
C THR A 180 -19.02 7.87 -5.58
N PHE A 181 -18.78 6.57 -5.51
CA PHE A 181 -18.79 5.80 -4.28
C PHE A 181 -17.68 4.75 -4.31
N GLY A 182 -17.20 4.36 -3.14
CA GLY A 182 -16.28 3.24 -3.09
C GLY A 182 -15.83 2.89 -1.68
N GLY A 183 -15.18 1.75 -1.58
CA GLY A 183 -14.56 1.28 -0.36
C GLY A 183 -13.32 0.49 -0.69
N GLU A 184 -12.45 0.40 0.31
CA GLU A 184 -11.23 -0.38 0.24
C GLU A 184 -10.98 -1.03 1.60
N TYR A 185 -10.72 -2.32 1.59
CA TYR A 185 -10.40 -3.13 2.75
C TYR A 185 -8.98 -3.63 2.57
N LEU A 186 -8.13 -3.45 3.59
CA LEU A 186 -6.83 -4.10 3.64
C LEU A 186 -6.69 -4.87 4.95
N ALA A 187 -6.02 -6.02 4.84
CA ALA A 187 -5.54 -6.79 5.96
C ALA A 187 -4.05 -7.09 5.78
N SER A 188 -3.31 -6.98 6.87
CA SER A 188 -1.93 -7.42 6.99
C SER A 188 -1.87 -8.60 7.96
N CYS A 189 -1.14 -9.64 7.58
CA CYS A 189 -0.87 -10.81 8.40
C CYS A 189 0.63 -10.96 8.64
N LEU A 190 0.98 -11.21 9.90
CA LEU A 190 2.31 -11.61 10.33
C LEU A 190 2.20 -13.01 10.90
N ARG A 191 3.03 -13.95 10.44
CA ARG A 191 3.12 -15.27 11.09
C ARG A 191 4.15 -15.17 12.20
N SER A 192 3.96 -15.91 13.28
CA SER A 192 4.92 -15.96 14.41
C SER A 192 5.37 -14.56 14.86
N ALA A 193 4.42 -13.71 15.23
CA ALA A 193 4.76 -12.38 15.71
C ALA A 193 5.21 -12.43 17.18
N TYR A 194 6.17 -11.58 17.54
CA TYR A 194 6.73 -11.46 18.88
C TYR A 194 6.80 -10.01 19.33
N LEU A 195 6.75 -9.82 20.64
CA LEU A 195 7.12 -8.59 21.32
C LEU A 195 8.52 -8.72 21.93
N ASN A 196 9.20 -7.58 22.04
CA ASN A 196 10.51 -7.40 22.68
C ASN A 196 11.73 -8.06 22.02
N SER A 197 11.60 -9.17 21.28
CA SER A 197 12.67 -9.73 20.41
C SER A 197 12.16 -10.97 19.66
N LEU A 198 13.02 -11.61 18.87
CA LEU A 198 12.82 -12.96 18.33
C LEU A 198 13.50 -14.03 19.20
N PRO A 199 12.97 -15.26 19.27
CA PRO A 199 13.63 -16.38 19.91
C PRO A 199 15.07 -16.57 19.41
N GLY A 200 16.03 -16.73 20.32
CA GLY A 200 17.45 -16.93 19.98
C GLY A 200 18.29 -15.65 19.87
N TYR A 201 17.68 -14.46 19.87
CA TYR A 201 18.38 -13.19 19.65
C TYR A 201 18.63 -12.34 20.92
N GLY A 202 18.33 -12.87 22.10
CA GLY A 202 18.44 -12.13 23.36
C GLY A 202 17.29 -11.13 23.56
N THR A 203 17.14 -10.60 24.77
CA THR A 203 16.07 -9.66 25.13
C THR A 203 16.47 -8.22 24.81
N ILE A 204 15.53 -7.41 24.31
CA ILE A 204 15.70 -5.95 24.20
C ILE A 204 15.30 -5.33 25.54
N ASN A 205 16.16 -4.48 26.11
CA ASN A 205 15.93 -3.78 27.38
C ASN A 205 15.55 -4.70 28.56
N GLY A 206 16.08 -5.94 28.58
CA GLY A 206 15.80 -6.92 29.63
C GLY A 206 14.36 -7.43 29.68
N ARG A 207 13.51 -7.10 28.70
CA ARG A 207 12.11 -7.53 28.65
C ARG A 207 11.99 -8.95 28.09
N PRO A 208 11.16 -9.82 28.69
CA PRO A 208 11.01 -11.19 28.21
C PRO A 208 10.46 -11.23 26.78
N ILE A 209 10.94 -12.20 26.01
CA ILE A 209 10.42 -12.49 24.67
C ILE A 209 8.98 -13.02 24.84
N GLN A 210 8.03 -12.38 24.17
CA GLN A 210 6.63 -12.76 24.27
C GLN A 210 6.08 -13.07 22.87
N SER A 211 5.72 -14.33 22.64
CA SER A 211 4.97 -14.71 21.45
C SER A 211 3.56 -14.11 21.51
N VAL A 212 3.14 -13.49 20.41
CA VAL A 212 1.77 -13.02 20.20
C VAL A 212 1.03 -13.85 19.15
N GLY A 213 1.66 -14.92 18.65
CA GLY A 213 1.07 -15.85 17.68
C GLY A 213 0.87 -15.23 16.29
N PRO A 214 -0.02 -15.80 15.44
CA PRO A 214 -0.39 -15.18 14.18
C PRO A 214 -1.18 -13.90 14.44
N LEU A 215 -0.70 -12.78 13.90
CA LEU A 215 -1.33 -11.48 14.09
C LEU A 215 -1.99 -10.99 12.81
N PHE A 216 -3.26 -10.62 12.91
CA PHE A 216 -4.05 -10.05 11.83
C PHE A 216 -4.40 -8.60 12.14
N TYR A 217 -3.85 -7.67 11.37
CA TYR A 217 -4.23 -6.27 11.42
C TYR A 217 -5.16 -5.96 10.24
N ARG A 218 -6.37 -5.48 10.49
CA ARG A 218 -7.37 -5.20 9.44
C ARG A 218 -8.00 -3.82 9.57
N ARG A 219 -8.32 -3.19 8.43
CA ARG A 219 -9.18 -2.00 8.38
C ARG A 219 -10.07 -1.99 7.15
N VAL A 220 -11.26 -1.44 7.32
CA VAL A 220 -12.19 -1.08 6.25
C VAL A 220 -12.19 0.43 6.11
N LEU A 221 -12.03 0.94 4.90
CA LEU A 221 -12.43 2.29 4.51
C LEU A 221 -13.73 2.19 3.72
N CYS A 222 -14.75 2.91 4.18
CA CYS A 222 -15.92 3.23 3.37
C CYS A 222 -15.81 4.71 2.97
N ALA A 223 -15.62 5.01 1.69
CA ALA A 223 -15.65 6.36 1.16
C ALA A 223 -17.04 6.61 0.55
N SER A 224 -17.90 7.30 1.31
CA SER A 224 -19.24 7.70 0.85
C SER A 224 -19.24 9.16 0.39
N PHE A 225 -19.72 9.34 -0.85
CA PHE A 225 -20.16 10.56 -1.55
C PHE A 225 -19.11 11.67 -1.74
N ALA A 226 -18.50 11.68 -2.92
CA ALA A 226 -17.95 12.91 -3.49
C ALA A 226 -18.81 13.33 -4.69
N LEU A 227 -19.42 14.52 -4.59
CA LEU A 227 -20.07 15.20 -5.69
C LEU A 227 -18.98 15.92 -6.49
N SER A 228 -18.36 15.26 -7.46
CA SER A 228 -17.39 15.94 -8.31
C SER A 228 -18.12 16.63 -9.45
N HIS A 229 -18.26 17.95 -9.39
CA HIS A 229 -18.52 18.74 -10.59
C HIS A 229 -17.23 18.76 -11.43
N THR A 230 -17.01 17.72 -12.22
CA THR A 230 -15.98 17.77 -13.26
C THR A 230 -16.50 18.64 -14.41
N TRP A 231 -15.90 19.82 -14.49
CA TRP A 231 -15.93 20.75 -15.61
C TRP A 231 -15.83 20.02 -16.95
N ARG A 232 -16.88 20.12 -17.79
CA ARG A 232 -16.82 19.69 -19.19
C ARG A 232 -15.85 20.63 -19.93
N PRO A 233 -14.81 20.13 -20.62
CA PRO A 233 -14.14 20.95 -21.61
C PRO A 233 -15.18 21.28 -22.67
N SER A 234 -15.48 22.57 -22.85
CA SER A 234 -16.36 23.02 -23.91
C SER A 234 -15.81 22.51 -25.24
N THR A 235 -16.66 21.82 -26.00
CA THR A 235 -16.45 21.57 -27.42
C THR A 235 -16.31 22.92 -28.13
N ARG A 236 -15.09 23.31 -28.47
CA ARG A 236 -14.85 24.25 -29.56
C ARG A 236 -14.08 23.52 -30.65
N GLY A 237 -14.83 23.10 -31.67
CA GLY A 237 -14.25 22.97 -32.99
C GLY A 237 -13.82 24.35 -33.50
N ARG A 238 -12.73 24.37 -34.27
CA ARG A 238 -12.50 25.22 -35.46
C ARG A 238 -11.06 25.03 -35.92
N GLY A 239 -10.91 24.81 -37.24
CA GLY A 239 -9.66 24.98 -37.99
C GLY A 239 -8.98 23.69 -38.35
#